data_AF-A0A9P7G5B8-F1
#
_entry.id   AF-A0A9P7G5B8-F1
#
_cell.length_a   1.000
_cell.length_b   1.000
_cell.length_c   1.000
_cell.angle_alpha   90.00
_cell.angle_beta   90.00
_cell.angle_gamma   90.00
#
_symmetry.space_group_name_H-M   'P 1'
#
loop_
_entity.id
_entity.type
_entity.pdbx_description
1 polymer ?
#
loop_
_entity_poly.entity_id
_entity_poly.type
_entity_poly.pdbx_seq_one_letter_code
_entity_poly.pdbx_strand_id
1 'polypeptide(L)'
;MFISLSILLAAGIASAQQVPTFKGALTLEPGLTVGKCLNAATNTDGAIVTIETCTYSANQKWTFSGGTVKIFSNKCLDVTGGSTADGTKLQIWTCSANNANQQFAYTRDNRLAWTNRGKCVDLSSGNKASGTRIQSWACSNNNKNQIWNTGYNVNDLPQTSQDGQYGINKCGTTSSQTSKCQNAYLNSADDFCLFGPPNPGSTIGDTEHEAVSWCTKSGRGTRTIPNGALKGVHFVKTPNYVQVTGVGDFTKLNILKGDAGGELDNRGADGRGNPSGGLVYGNTFGNGTQYHEWTTFISDNQFCFRACTGGDATVNCNHIYDIMGCDWNIPANYKAGVFETCDGDNDLPMGVYGTSTWYQGVKPTPAAHPAASSSNCKPAPTVSVTPAKRAAHMKRAHPAFPGATPM
;
A
#
# COMPACT_ATOMS: atom_id res chain seq x y z
N MET A 1 -14.61 -7.51 54.00
CA MET A 1 -13.15 -7.33 53.86
C MET A 1 -12.65 -8.44 52.94
N PHE A 2 -12.64 -8.18 51.63
CA PHE A 2 -12.00 -9.03 50.63
C PHE A 2 -11.29 -8.08 49.67
N ILE A 3 -9.96 -8.19 49.66
CA ILE A 3 -9.04 -7.35 48.89
C ILE A 3 -9.14 -7.82 47.43
N SER A 4 -9.64 -6.95 46.54
CA SER A 4 -9.60 -7.17 45.10
C SER A 4 -8.17 -6.89 44.62
N LEU A 5 -7.43 -7.96 44.34
CA LEU A 5 -6.08 -7.89 43.76
C LEU A 5 -6.20 -7.63 42.26
N SER A 6 -6.03 -6.39 41.84
CA SER A 6 -5.94 -5.99 40.44
C SER A 6 -4.64 -6.54 39.83
N ILE A 7 -4.71 -7.66 39.12
CA ILE A 7 -3.60 -8.16 38.31
C ILE A 7 -3.58 -7.31 37.02
N LEU A 8 -2.64 -6.36 36.95
CA LEU A 8 -2.18 -5.84 35.66
C LEU A 8 -1.56 -7.02 34.90
N LEU A 9 -2.29 -7.58 33.93
CA LEU A 9 -1.62 -8.28 32.83
C LEU A 9 -0.95 -7.22 31.96
N ALA A 10 0.35 -7.04 32.14
CA ALA A 10 1.18 -6.59 31.05
C ALA A 10 1.01 -7.63 29.93
N ALA A 11 0.31 -7.25 28.86
CA ALA A 11 0.24 -8.06 27.65
C ALA A 11 1.66 -8.13 27.06
N GLY A 12 2.40 -9.16 27.46
CA GLY A 12 3.58 -9.59 26.74
C GLY A 12 3.15 -9.94 25.33
N ILE A 13 3.71 -9.24 24.34
CA ILE A 13 3.51 -9.56 22.94
C ILE A 13 4.13 -10.95 22.72
N ALA A 14 3.30 -11.99 22.71
CA ALA A 14 3.71 -13.33 22.34
C ALA A 14 4.13 -13.34 20.85
N SER A 15 5.15 -14.14 20.58
CA SER A 15 5.95 -14.26 19.36
C SER A 15 5.21 -14.36 18.01
N ALA A 16 5.81 -13.70 17.01
CA ALA A 16 5.80 -14.00 15.57
C ALA A 16 4.43 -14.10 14.86
N GLN A 17 3.85 -12.96 14.49
CA GLN A 17 2.95 -12.93 13.33
C GLN A 17 3.45 -11.92 12.31
N GLN A 18 4.27 -12.39 11.39
CA GLN A 18 4.45 -11.74 10.10
C GLN A 18 3.18 -12.06 9.29
N VAL A 19 2.16 -11.22 9.38
CA VAL A 19 0.91 -11.36 8.61
C VAL A 19 0.74 -10.11 7.76
N PRO A 20 0.77 -10.23 6.42
CA PRO A 20 0.97 -11.45 5.62
C PRO A 20 2.44 -11.90 5.50
N THR A 21 2.67 -13.16 5.08
CA THR A 21 4.00 -13.62 4.65
C THR A 21 4.37 -12.95 3.32
N PHE A 22 5.40 -12.11 3.31
CA PHE A 22 5.85 -11.45 2.09
C PHE A 22 6.64 -12.41 1.19
N LYS A 23 6.40 -12.35 -0.12
CA LYS A 23 7.13 -13.14 -1.11
C LYS A 23 8.16 -12.32 -1.85
N GLY A 24 9.33 -12.92 -2.06
CA GLY A 24 10.43 -12.30 -2.79
C GLY A 24 11.11 -11.17 -2.03
N ALA A 25 12.02 -10.48 -2.72
CA ALA A 25 12.71 -9.33 -2.15
C ALA A 25 11.91 -8.04 -2.37
N LEU A 26 11.83 -7.23 -1.32
CA LEU A 26 11.04 -6.01 -1.26
C LEU A 26 11.88 -4.84 -0.72
N THR A 27 11.40 -3.62 -0.93
CA THR A 27 11.94 -2.41 -0.30
C THR A 27 11.28 -2.18 1.05
N LEU A 28 12.03 -1.64 2.02
CA LEU A 28 11.45 -1.12 3.25
C LEU A 28 11.48 0.40 3.19
N GLU A 29 10.34 1.04 3.24
CA GLU A 29 10.17 2.46 2.96
C GLU A 29 9.66 3.17 4.22
N PRO A 30 10.31 4.25 4.70
CA PRO A 30 9.82 4.98 5.87
C PRO A 30 8.45 5.59 5.56
N GLY A 31 7.42 5.32 6.38
CA GLY A 31 6.06 5.80 6.15
C GLY A 31 5.92 7.33 6.11
N LEU A 32 6.89 8.06 6.67
CA LEU A 32 6.92 9.53 6.68
C LEU A 32 7.27 10.18 5.34
N THR A 33 7.77 9.44 4.36
CA THR A 33 8.18 9.96 3.06
C THR A 33 8.06 8.92 1.96
N VAL A 34 7.76 9.39 0.75
CA VAL A 34 7.80 8.56 -0.46
C VAL A 34 9.18 8.60 -1.09
N GLY A 35 9.54 7.56 -1.86
CA GLY A 35 10.77 7.52 -2.67
C GLY A 35 12.08 7.31 -1.90
N LYS A 36 12.01 6.97 -0.61
CA LYS A 36 13.16 6.57 0.20
C LYS A 36 13.06 5.11 0.61
N CYS A 37 14.19 4.42 0.67
CA CYS A 37 14.30 3.00 0.92
C CYS A 37 15.41 2.72 1.95
N LEU A 38 15.17 1.75 2.83
CA LEU A 38 16.14 1.20 3.75
C LEU A 38 17.32 0.62 2.96
N ASN A 39 18.52 1.04 3.32
CA ASN A 39 19.72 0.85 2.54
C ASN A 39 20.85 0.35 3.43
N ALA A 40 21.50 -0.75 3.03
CA ALA A 40 22.80 -1.13 3.58
C ALA A 40 23.93 -0.51 2.76
N ALA A 41 24.89 0.15 3.42
CA ALA A 41 25.95 0.86 2.71
C ALA A 41 26.89 -0.05 1.91
N THR A 42 27.24 -1.22 2.47
CA THR A 42 28.15 -2.22 1.87
C THR A 42 27.70 -3.63 2.26
N ASN A 43 28.25 -4.66 1.62
CA ASN A 43 28.04 -6.07 1.99
C ASN A 43 29.13 -6.56 2.97
N THR A 44 29.33 -5.86 4.08
CA THR A 44 30.29 -6.22 5.13
C THR A 44 29.60 -6.22 6.49
N ASP A 45 30.08 -7.03 7.43
CA ASP A 45 29.57 -7.02 8.79
C ASP A 45 29.84 -5.65 9.44
N GLY A 46 28.84 -5.13 10.16
CA GLY A 46 28.86 -3.78 10.73
C GLY A 46 28.53 -2.66 9.73
N ALA A 47 28.22 -2.99 8.47
CA ALA A 47 27.83 -1.98 7.50
C ALA A 47 26.59 -1.22 7.97
N ILE A 48 26.64 0.10 7.79
CA ILE A 48 25.65 1.03 8.31
C ILE A 48 24.33 0.89 7.57
N VAL A 49 23.23 1.05 8.29
CA VAL A 49 21.88 1.07 7.73
C VAL A 49 21.36 2.50 7.74
N THR A 50 20.95 2.99 6.58
CA THR A 50 20.41 4.33 6.34
C THR A 50 19.10 4.28 5.54
N ILE A 51 18.45 5.42 5.35
CA ILE A 51 17.55 5.59 4.19
C ILE A 51 18.28 6.27 3.04
N GLU A 52 17.99 5.83 1.81
CA GLU A 52 18.47 6.46 0.58
C GLU A 52 17.35 6.59 -0.44
N THR A 53 17.57 7.35 -1.52
CA THR A 53 16.67 7.32 -2.68
C THR A 53 16.50 5.89 -3.17
N CYS A 54 15.25 5.46 -3.40
CA CYS A 54 14.96 4.13 -3.90
C CYS A 54 15.57 3.93 -5.29
N THR A 55 16.52 3.00 -5.39
CA THR A 55 17.15 2.54 -6.63
C THR A 55 16.76 1.10 -6.96
N TYR A 56 16.16 0.38 -6.00
CA TYR A 56 15.83 -1.05 -6.10
C TYR A 56 17.04 -1.94 -6.40
N SER A 57 18.25 -1.48 -6.05
CA SER A 57 19.48 -2.27 -6.17
C SER A 57 19.58 -3.31 -5.04
N ALA A 58 20.51 -4.25 -5.16
CA ALA A 58 20.68 -5.36 -4.22
C ALA A 58 20.83 -4.91 -2.75
N ASN A 59 21.37 -3.71 -2.52
CA ASN A 59 21.56 -3.13 -1.19
C ASN A 59 20.33 -2.42 -0.59
N GLN A 60 19.18 -2.49 -1.27
CA GLN A 60 17.86 -2.04 -0.79
C GLN A 60 16.79 -3.13 -0.89
N LYS A 61 17.18 -4.34 -1.30
CA LYS A 61 16.29 -5.49 -1.50
C LYS A 61 16.37 -6.40 -0.27
N TRP A 62 15.32 -6.38 0.54
CA TRP A 62 15.21 -7.11 1.80
C TRP A 62 14.28 -8.30 1.65
N THR A 63 14.54 -9.39 2.35
CA THR A 63 13.68 -10.57 2.37
C THR A 63 13.38 -10.96 3.81
N PHE A 64 12.11 -11.23 4.12
CA PHE A 64 11.71 -11.71 5.42
C PHE A 64 11.71 -13.24 5.44
N SER A 65 12.39 -13.84 6.42
CA SER A 65 12.52 -15.29 6.50
C SER A 65 12.85 -15.74 7.92
N GLY A 66 11.96 -16.52 8.54
CA GLY A 66 12.22 -17.12 9.86
C GLY A 66 12.49 -16.08 10.95
N GLY A 67 11.74 -14.97 10.94
CA GLY A 67 11.91 -13.88 11.91
C GLY A 67 13.10 -12.96 11.64
N THR A 68 13.85 -13.14 10.55
CA THR A 68 14.95 -12.22 10.19
C THR A 68 14.62 -11.40 8.94
N VAL A 69 15.24 -10.22 8.87
CA VAL A 69 15.16 -9.30 7.72
C VAL A 69 16.49 -9.36 7.00
N LYS A 70 16.57 -10.15 5.93
CA LYS A 70 17.79 -10.52 5.22
C LYS A 70 18.09 -9.58 4.06
N ILE A 71 19.37 -9.43 3.75
CA ILE A 71 19.92 -8.70 2.61
C ILE A 71 21.20 -9.39 2.12
N PHE A 72 21.57 -9.21 0.85
CA PHE A 72 22.75 -9.85 0.23
C PHE A 72 22.84 -11.38 0.45
N SER A 73 21.70 -12.05 0.55
CA SER A 73 21.54 -13.49 0.82
C SER A 73 21.91 -13.96 2.23
N ASN A 74 23.01 -13.47 2.83
CA ASN A 74 23.53 -13.98 4.11
C ASN A 74 23.73 -12.91 5.20
N LYS A 75 23.28 -11.67 4.98
CA LYS A 75 23.31 -10.60 5.98
C LYS A 75 21.91 -10.36 6.52
N CYS A 76 21.82 -10.00 7.78
CA CYS A 76 20.59 -9.74 8.50
C CYS A 76 20.64 -8.33 9.09
N LEU A 77 19.50 -7.63 9.10
CA LEU A 77 19.31 -6.44 9.94
C LEU A 77 19.66 -6.81 11.39
N ASP A 78 20.40 -5.95 12.07
CA ASP A 78 21.00 -6.27 13.36
C ASP A 78 21.00 -5.02 14.25
N VAL A 79 20.55 -5.18 15.49
CA VAL A 79 20.71 -4.15 16.53
C VAL A 79 22.15 -4.22 17.06
N THR A 80 22.95 -3.19 16.80
CA THR A 80 24.39 -3.19 17.13
C THR A 80 24.63 -3.55 18.59
N GLY A 81 25.40 -4.64 18.81
CA GLY A 81 25.77 -5.13 20.13
C GLY A 81 24.61 -5.68 20.97
N GLY A 82 23.40 -5.77 20.43
CA GLY A 82 22.21 -6.18 21.19
C GLY A 82 21.85 -5.20 22.31
N SER A 83 22.27 -3.94 22.20
CA SER A 83 21.97 -2.91 23.19
C SER A 83 20.48 -2.56 23.18
N THR A 84 19.88 -2.50 24.38
CA THR A 84 18.49 -2.09 24.59
C THR A 84 18.33 -0.58 24.84
N ALA A 85 19.43 0.19 24.78
CA ALA A 85 19.37 1.64 24.91
C ALA A 85 18.67 2.26 23.70
N ASP A 86 17.82 3.26 23.96
CA ASP A 86 17.20 4.05 22.88
C ASP A 86 18.27 4.76 22.05
N GLY A 87 18.06 4.78 20.73
CA GLY A 87 18.99 5.38 19.79
C GLY A 87 20.13 4.45 19.36
N THR A 88 20.19 3.21 19.86
CA THR A 88 21.13 2.19 19.38
C THR A 88 20.98 2.03 17.88
N LYS A 89 22.05 2.28 17.12
CA LYS A 89 22.02 2.27 15.66
C LYS A 89 21.89 0.83 15.14
N LEU A 90 21.22 0.70 14.00
CA LEU A 90 21.17 -0.56 13.28
C LEU A 90 22.34 -0.68 12.31
N GLN A 91 22.71 -1.93 12.07
CA GLN A 91 23.71 -2.37 11.11
C GLN A 91 23.19 -3.59 10.36
N ILE A 92 23.98 -4.10 9.43
CA ILE A 92 23.84 -5.48 8.98
C ILE A 92 24.97 -6.34 9.53
N TRP A 93 24.69 -7.61 9.75
CA TRP A 93 25.67 -8.58 10.21
C TRP A 93 25.37 -9.95 9.60
N THR A 94 26.37 -10.82 9.53
CA THR A 94 26.19 -12.20 9.08
C THR A 94 25.04 -12.84 9.86
N CYS A 95 24.08 -13.39 9.12
CA CYS A 95 22.92 -14.04 9.69
C CYS A 95 23.36 -15.22 10.56
N SER A 96 22.83 -15.29 11.78
CA SER A 96 23.11 -16.37 12.72
C SER A 96 21.82 -16.91 13.30
N ALA A 97 21.68 -18.23 13.35
CA ALA A 97 20.53 -18.88 13.96
C ALA A 97 20.44 -18.48 15.44
N ASN A 98 19.23 -18.24 15.94
CA ASN A 98 18.94 -17.88 17.33
C ASN A 98 19.64 -16.61 17.86
N ASN A 99 20.19 -15.77 16.98
CA ASN A 99 20.70 -14.47 17.40
C ASN A 99 19.55 -13.50 17.60
N ALA A 100 19.28 -13.19 18.86
CA ALA A 100 18.19 -12.31 19.25
C ALA A 100 18.31 -10.90 18.65
N ASN A 101 19.50 -10.40 18.35
CA ASN A 101 19.72 -9.06 17.78
C ASN A 101 19.19 -8.93 16.34
N GLN A 102 18.93 -10.07 15.70
CA GLN A 102 18.53 -10.17 14.29
C GLN A 102 17.06 -10.62 14.12
N GLN A 103 16.32 -10.74 15.22
CA GLN A 103 14.93 -11.21 15.21
C GLN A 103 13.96 -10.04 15.20
N PHE A 104 13.19 -9.89 14.13
CA PHE A 104 12.17 -8.86 13.97
C PHE A 104 10.82 -9.47 13.59
N ALA A 105 9.76 -8.87 14.10
CA ALA A 105 8.39 -9.13 13.67
C ALA A 105 7.86 -7.92 12.91
N TYR A 106 7.31 -8.15 11.72
CA TYR A 106 6.56 -7.12 11.01
C TYR A 106 5.12 -7.12 11.51
N THR A 107 4.69 -6.02 12.13
CA THR A 107 3.39 -5.91 12.79
C THR A 107 2.32 -5.40 11.84
N ARG A 108 1.05 -5.63 12.20
CA ARG A 108 -0.09 -5.12 11.42
C ARG A 108 -0.11 -3.60 11.30
N ASP A 109 0.42 -2.85 12.25
CA ASP A 109 0.54 -1.38 12.16
C ASP A 109 1.82 -0.92 11.43
N ASN A 110 2.37 -1.76 10.55
CA ASN A 110 3.53 -1.50 9.69
C ASN A 110 4.81 -1.15 10.47
N ARG A 111 5.07 -1.78 11.62
CA ARG A 111 6.34 -1.65 12.35
C ARG A 111 7.21 -2.88 12.18
N LEU A 112 8.53 -2.68 12.16
CA LEU A 112 9.49 -3.74 12.42
C LEU A 112 9.82 -3.73 13.91
N ALA A 113 9.17 -4.58 14.69
CA ALA A 113 9.41 -4.72 16.12
C ALA A 113 10.56 -5.70 16.39
N TRP A 114 11.52 -5.31 17.22
CA TRP A 114 12.56 -6.19 17.72
C TRP A 114 11.93 -7.22 18.68
N THR A 115 11.93 -8.49 18.26
CA THR A 115 11.13 -9.56 18.86
C THR A 115 11.37 -9.66 20.36
N ASN A 116 10.29 -9.49 21.14
CA ASN A 116 10.27 -9.56 22.61
C ASN A 116 11.18 -8.54 23.33
N ARG A 117 11.54 -7.42 22.68
CA ARG A 117 12.41 -6.38 23.29
C ARG A 117 11.73 -5.04 23.55
N GLY A 118 10.49 -4.84 23.09
CA GLY A 118 9.76 -3.58 23.24
C GLY A 118 10.36 -2.39 22.47
N LYS A 119 11.22 -2.68 21.48
CA LYS A 119 11.86 -1.70 20.61
C LYS A 119 11.43 -1.92 19.16
N CYS A 120 11.36 -0.85 18.40
CA CYS A 120 10.98 -0.84 17.00
C CYS A 120 12.09 -0.19 16.18
N VAL A 121 12.23 -0.61 14.92
CA VAL A 121 13.09 0.06 13.93
C VAL A 121 12.54 1.47 13.73
N ASP A 122 13.40 2.48 13.86
CA ASP A 122 13.03 3.88 13.95
C ASP A 122 13.91 4.73 13.02
N LEU A 123 13.26 5.58 12.23
CA LEU A 123 13.93 6.61 11.45
C LEU A 123 14.41 7.72 12.40
N SER A 124 15.73 7.82 12.58
CA SER A 124 16.31 8.72 13.60
C SER A 124 15.76 10.14 13.52
N SER A 125 15.08 10.57 14.60
CA SER A 125 14.47 11.89 14.74
C SER A 125 13.47 12.26 13.62
N GLY A 126 12.95 11.28 12.88
CA GLY A 126 12.07 11.49 11.73
C GLY A 126 12.75 12.19 10.55
N ASN A 127 14.09 12.24 10.51
CA ASN A 127 14.81 12.92 9.45
C ASN A 127 14.69 12.18 8.12
N LYS A 128 14.09 12.84 7.12
CA LYS A 128 13.77 12.25 5.80
C LYS A 128 14.93 12.35 4.81
N ALA A 129 16.05 12.96 5.20
CA ALA A 129 17.21 13.14 4.34
C ALA A 129 17.92 11.80 4.04
N SER A 130 18.44 11.67 2.82
CA SER A 130 19.36 10.59 2.45
C SER A 130 20.55 10.54 3.41
N GLY A 131 21.02 9.34 3.73
CA GLY A 131 22.09 9.12 4.71
C GLY A 131 21.63 9.13 6.16
N THR A 132 20.36 9.42 6.46
CA THR A 132 19.84 9.34 7.83
C THR A 132 19.97 7.91 8.34
N ARG A 133 20.69 7.73 9.44
CA ARG A 133 20.90 6.44 10.08
C ARG A 133 19.63 5.90 10.72
N ILE A 134 19.51 4.58 10.72
CA ILE A 134 18.42 3.88 11.40
C ILE A 134 18.83 3.51 12.82
N GLN A 135 17.87 3.56 13.72
CA GLN A 135 18.05 3.21 15.12
C GLN A 135 16.96 2.28 15.60
N SER A 136 17.15 1.72 16.80
CA SER A 136 16.08 1.15 17.60
C SER A 136 15.59 2.17 18.61
N TRP A 137 14.28 2.19 18.83
CA TRP A 137 13.64 3.07 19.81
C TRP A 137 12.45 2.37 20.46
N ALA A 138 12.08 2.74 21.68
CA ALA A 138 10.87 2.24 22.35
C ALA A 138 9.66 2.31 21.41
N CYS A 139 8.97 1.18 21.21
CA CYS A 139 7.79 1.16 20.35
C CYS A 139 6.70 2.08 20.91
N SER A 140 6.06 2.89 20.07
CA SER A 140 4.97 3.79 20.49
C SER A 140 3.95 4.00 19.38
N ASN A 141 2.66 3.91 19.74
CA ASN A 141 1.53 4.05 18.83
C ASN A 141 1.48 5.40 18.09
N ASN A 142 2.03 6.44 18.68
CA ASN A 142 2.03 7.79 18.11
C ASN A 142 3.36 8.16 17.45
N ASN A 143 4.30 7.23 17.32
CA ASN A 143 5.59 7.48 16.69
C ASN A 143 5.59 7.05 15.21
N LYS A 144 5.33 8.01 14.33
CA LYS A 144 5.33 7.81 12.87
C LYS A 144 6.72 7.49 12.30
N ASN A 145 7.81 7.71 13.05
CA ASN A 145 9.18 7.34 12.63
C ASN A 145 9.38 5.82 12.59
N GLN A 146 8.47 5.05 13.21
CA GLN A 146 8.55 3.59 13.34
C GLN A 146 7.75 2.85 12.28
N ILE A 147 7.10 3.59 11.37
CA ILE A 147 6.32 3.04 10.28
C ILE A 147 7.25 2.75 9.09
N TRP A 148 7.22 1.51 8.63
CA TRP A 148 8.01 1.00 7.52
C TRP A 148 7.11 0.24 6.57
N ASN A 149 6.83 0.79 5.40
CA ASN A 149 6.02 0.13 4.39
C ASN A 149 6.86 -0.87 3.59
N THR A 150 6.24 -1.97 3.17
CA THR A 150 6.86 -3.01 2.34
C THR A 150 6.53 -2.78 0.86
N GLY A 151 7.51 -2.39 0.06
CA GLY A 151 7.32 -2.02 -1.34
C GLY A 151 7.87 -3.02 -2.35
N TYR A 152 7.22 -3.05 -3.51
CA TYR A 152 7.65 -3.77 -4.69
C TYR A 152 7.83 -2.80 -5.84
N ASN A 153 8.93 -2.97 -6.58
CA ASN A 153 9.13 -2.22 -7.83
C ASN A 153 8.10 -2.68 -8.86
N VAL A 154 7.28 -1.75 -9.36
CA VAL A 154 6.26 -2.00 -10.38
C VAL A 154 6.81 -2.69 -11.65
N ASN A 155 8.10 -2.55 -11.94
CA ASN A 155 8.76 -3.14 -13.10
C ASN A 155 9.40 -4.51 -12.82
N ASP A 156 9.45 -4.96 -11.57
CA ASP A 156 10.08 -6.20 -11.12
C ASP A 156 9.23 -6.86 -10.03
N LEU A 157 7.99 -7.19 -10.39
CA LEU A 157 7.02 -7.79 -9.47
C LEU A 157 7.20 -9.30 -9.38
N PRO A 158 7.05 -9.90 -8.19
CA PRO A 158 6.94 -11.34 -8.06
C PRO A 158 5.64 -11.83 -8.72
N GLN A 159 5.52 -13.15 -8.94
CA GLN A 159 4.28 -13.72 -9.45
C GLN A 159 3.10 -13.45 -8.50
N THR A 160 3.35 -13.58 -7.20
CA THR A 160 2.44 -13.27 -6.08
C THR A 160 3.25 -12.56 -4.99
N SER A 161 2.63 -11.62 -4.28
CA SER A 161 3.25 -10.85 -3.19
C SER A 161 3.11 -11.54 -1.83
N GLN A 162 2.18 -12.49 -1.71
CA GLN A 162 1.94 -13.24 -0.48
C GLN A 162 1.43 -14.67 -0.70
N ASP A 163 1.34 -15.44 0.39
CA ASP A 163 0.70 -16.76 0.39
C ASP A 163 -0.83 -16.66 0.31
N GLY A 164 -1.44 -17.62 -0.39
CA GLY A 164 -2.91 -17.68 -0.54
C GLY A 164 -3.53 -16.66 -1.50
N GLN A 165 -2.71 -15.87 -2.20
CA GLN A 165 -3.19 -14.93 -3.23
C GLN A 165 -3.90 -15.66 -4.38
N TYR A 166 -5.13 -15.23 -4.71
CA TYR A 166 -5.94 -15.80 -5.81
C TYR A 166 -5.37 -15.49 -7.20
N GLY A 167 -5.02 -14.23 -7.43
CA GLY A 167 -4.55 -13.72 -8.70
C GLY A 167 -3.02 -13.64 -8.79
N ILE A 168 -2.53 -12.74 -9.61
CA ILE A 168 -1.10 -12.54 -9.86
C ILE A 168 -0.72 -11.06 -9.87
N ASN A 169 0.53 -10.75 -9.51
CA ASN A 169 1.11 -9.41 -9.63
C ASN A 169 1.98 -9.27 -10.89
N LYS A 170 2.54 -10.36 -11.43
CA LYS A 170 3.29 -10.32 -12.71
C LYS A 170 2.34 -10.43 -13.91
N CYS A 171 1.56 -9.38 -14.14
CA CYS A 171 0.42 -9.41 -15.06
C CYS A 171 0.77 -9.39 -16.56
N GLY A 172 2.02 -9.07 -16.91
CA GLY A 172 2.40 -8.85 -18.30
C GLY A 172 1.82 -7.55 -18.86
N THR A 173 1.62 -7.49 -20.17
CA THR A 173 1.15 -6.27 -20.86
C THR A 173 -0.18 -6.47 -21.58
N THR A 174 -0.50 -7.69 -22.03
CA THR A 174 -1.71 -7.97 -22.81
C THR A 174 -2.95 -7.97 -21.93
N SER A 175 -3.87 -7.05 -22.19
CA SER A 175 -5.16 -7.01 -21.51
C SER A 175 -6.07 -8.14 -21.99
N SER A 176 -6.80 -8.75 -21.05
CA SER A 176 -7.79 -9.80 -21.31
C SER A 176 -8.92 -9.72 -20.29
N GLN A 177 -10.15 -9.97 -20.70
CA GLN A 177 -11.32 -10.05 -19.81
C GLN A 177 -11.28 -11.27 -18.87
N THR A 178 -10.39 -12.23 -19.10
CA THR A 178 -10.13 -13.37 -18.22
C THR A 178 -8.90 -13.17 -17.33
N SER A 179 -8.27 -11.99 -17.37
CA SER A 179 -7.08 -11.70 -16.57
C SER A 179 -7.35 -11.89 -15.07
N LYS A 180 -6.34 -12.43 -14.38
CA LYS A 180 -6.25 -12.57 -12.92
C LYS A 180 -5.31 -11.54 -12.29
N CYS A 181 -4.97 -10.46 -12.99
CA CYS A 181 -4.11 -9.42 -12.44
C CYS A 181 -4.76 -8.75 -11.23
N GLN A 182 -4.00 -8.55 -10.15
CA GLN A 182 -4.48 -7.89 -8.92
C GLN A 182 -3.75 -6.58 -8.61
N ASN A 183 -3.04 -6.01 -9.58
CA ASN A 183 -2.45 -4.68 -9.42
C ASN A 183 -3.43 -3.61 -9.91
N ALA A 184 -3.64 -2.56 -9.12
CA ALA A 184 -4.39 -1.39 -9.53
C ALA A 184 -3.48 -0.17 -9.70
N TYR A 185 -3.95 0.79 -10.49
CA TYR A 185 -3.22 2.00 -10.82
C TYR A 185 -4.15 3.19 -10.62
N LEU A 186 -3.68 4.28 -10.01
CA LEU A 186 -4.43 5.51 -9.79
C LEU A 186 -3.59 6.71 -10.25
N ASN A 187 -3.79 7.15 -11.49
CA ASN A 187 -2.98 8.20 -12.10
C ASN A 187 -3.77 9.45 -12.50
N SER A 188 -4.98 9.28 -13.03
CA SER A 188 -5.85 10.38 -13.48
C SER A 188 -7.29 9.91 -13.68
N ALA A 189 -8.19 10.85 -13.97
CA ALA A 189 -9.59 10.57 -14.32
C ALA A 189 -9.77 9.63 -15.54
N ASP A 190 -8.77 9.52 -16.42
CA ASP A 190 -8.81 8.62 -17.58
C ASP A 190 -7.81 7.46 -17.48
N ASP A 191 -7.03 7.41 -16.41
CA ASP A 191 -6.01 6.39 -16.16
C ASP A 191 -6.09 5.87 -14.71
N PHE A 192 -7.02 4.95 -14.47
CA PHE A 192 -7.19 4.31 -13.19
C PHE A 192 -7.66 2.85 -13.33
N CYS A 193 -7.71 2.14 -12.22
CA CYS A 193 -8.28 0.80 -12.13
C CYS A 193 -9.25 0.71 -10.95
N LEU A 194 -10.18 -0.24 -11.06
CA LEU A 194 -11.10 -0.67 -10.02
C LEU A 194 -10.89 -2.16 -9.77
N PHE A 195 -11.27 -2.64 -8.59
CA PHE A 195 -11.37 -4.07 -8.33
C PHE A 195 -12.80 -4.54 -8.56
N GLY A 196 -12.96 -5.74 -9.11
CA GLY A 196 -14.27 -6.34 -9.33
C GLY A 196 -14.20 -7.86 -9.33
N PRO A 197 -15.34 -8.56 -9.23
CA PRO A 197 -15.36 -10.01 -9.12
C PRO A 197 -14.72 -10.71 -10.31
N PRO A 198 -14.01 -11.84 -10.10
CA PRO A 198 -13.46 -12.61 -11.20
C PRO A 198 -14.55 -13.19 -12.10
N ASN A 199 -15.72 -13.54 -11.52
CA ASN A 199 -16.83 -14.21 -12.21
C ASN A 199 -18.09 -13.33 -12.25
N PRO A 200 -18.83 -13.31 -13.38
CA PRO A 200 -20.07 -12.53 -13.52
C PRO A 200 -21.15 -12.87 -12.49
N GLY A 201 -21.90 -11.85 -12.05
CA GLY A 201 -23.05 -12.03 -11.18
C GLY A 201 -22.71 -12.36 -9.73
N SER A 202 -21.46 -12.12 -9.31
CA SER A 202 -21.04 -12.30 -7.93
C SER A 202 -21.25 -11.00 -7.17
N THR A 203 -21.56 -11.09 -5.88
CA THR A 203 -21.48 -9.92 -5.01
C THR A 203 -20.01 -9.56 -4.81
N ILE A 204 -19.70 -8.27 -4.69
CA ILE A 204 -18.34 -7.85 -4.39
C ILE A 204 -17.94 -8.33 -2.98
N GLY A 205 -18.85 -8.23 -2.00
CA GLY A 205 -18.61 -8.64 -0.61
C GLY A 205 -18.23 -10.12 -0.45
N ASP A 206 -18.79 -11.02 -1.26
CA ASP A 206 -18.42 -12.45 -1.22
C ASP A 206 -17.10 -12.74 -1.96
N THR A 207 -16.61 -11.80 -2.77
CA THR A 207 -15.45 -12.00 -3.67
C THR A 207 -14.29 -11.06 -3.41
N GLU A 208 -14.31 -10.27 -2.33
CA GLU A 208 -13.30 -9.22 -2.08
C GLU A 208 -11.86 -9.78 -2.07
N HIS A 209 -11.66 -10.95 -1.47
CA HIS A 209 -10.35 -11.63 -1.43
C HIS A 209 -9.81 -12.01 -2.82
N GLU A 210 -10.69 -12.34 -3.75
CA GLU A 210 -10.37 -12.82 -5.10
C GLU A 210 -10.58 -11.78 -6.20
N ALA A 211 -10.97 -10.56 -5.82
CA ALA A 211 -11.21 -9.48 -6.75
C ALA A 211 -9.99 -9.22 -7.64
N VAL A 212 -10.26 -8.88 -8.90
CA VAL A 212 -9.25 -8.67 -9.95
C VAL A 212 -9.36 -7.27 -10.52
N SER A 213 -8.26 -6.79 -11.09
CA SER A 213 -8.13 -5.42 -11.57
C SER A 213 -8.77 -5.21 -12.94
N TRP A 214 -9.59 -4.17 -13.02
CA TRP A 214 -10.23 -3.62 -14.21
C TRP A 214 -9.73 -2.21 -14.43
N CYS A 215 -8.98 -1.97 -15.50
CA CYS A 215 -8.38 -0.66 -15.76
C CYS A 215 -9.04 0.06 -16.94
N THR A 216 -9.04 1.39 -16.88
CA THR A 216 -9.42 2.24 -18.02
C THR A 216 -8.42 2.15 -19.16
N LYS A 217 -7.16 1.78 -18.84
CA LYS A 217 -6.11 1.56 -19.85
C LYS A 217 -5.82 0.08 -20.09
N SER A 218 -5.58 -0.27 -21.35
CA SER A 218 -4.96 -1.54 -21.73
C SER A 218 -3.43 -1.47 -21.57
N GLY A 219 -2.72 -2.59 -21.76
CA GLY A 219 -1.25 -2.58 -21.69
C GLY A 219 -0.68 -2.90 -20.31
N ARG A 220 -1.52 -3.24 -19.34
CA ARG A 220 -1.17 -3.56 -17.94
C ARG A 220 -1.32 -5.05 -17.59
N GLY A 221 -1.75 -5.87 -18.55
CA GLY A 221 -2.09 -7.25 -18.24
C GLY A 221 -3.41 -7.42 -17.47
N THR A 222 -4.14 -6.34 -17.22
CA THR A 222 -5.40 -6.32 -16.45
C THR A 222 -6.61 -6.54 -17.36
N ARG A 223 -7.78 -6.70 -16.76
CA ARG A 223 -9.04 -6.52 -17.49
C ARG A 223 -9.18 -5.04 -17.85
N THR A 224 -9.97 -4.75 -18.88
CA THR A 224 -10.29 -3.36 -19.27
C THR A 224 -11.74 -3.05 -18.94
N ILE A 225 -11.98 -1.90 -18.31
CA ILE A 225 -13.33 -1.40 -18.03
C ILE A 225 -14.10 -1.22 -19.34
N PRO A 226 -15.23 -1.91 -19.56
CA PRO A 226 -15.96 -1.82 -20.82
C PRO A 226 -16.50 -0.40 -21.09
N ASN A 227 -16.55 -0.03 -22.37
CA ASN A 227 -17.09 1.27 -22.78
C ASN A 227 -18.54 1.45 -22.26
N GLY A 228 -18.81 2.65 -21.75
CA GLY A 228 -20.11 3.01 -21.19
C GLY A 228 -20.44 2.35 -19.85
N ALA A 229 -19.50 1.68 -19.19
CA ALA A 229 -19.62 1.32 -17.77
C ALA A 229 -19.54 2.58 -16.89
N LEU A 230 -18.59 3.47 -17.15
CA LEU A 230 -18.46 4.73 -16.42
C LEU A 230 -19.46 5.77 -16.93
N LYS A 231 -20.19 6.41 -16.01
CA LYS A 231 -21.19 7.46 -16.29
C LYS A 231 -20.83 8.80 -15.67
N GLY A 232 -19.95 8.81 -14.67
CA GLY A 232 -19.29 10.00 -14.15
C GLY A 232 -18.00 9.61 -13.46
N VAL A 233 -16.99 10.48 -13.52
CA VAL A 233 -15.68 10.30 -12.88
C VAL A 233 -15.20 11.63 -12.35
N HIS A 234 -14.86 11.66 -11.06
CA HIS A 234 -14.26 12.78 -10.38
C HIS A 234 -12.94 12.31 -9.76
N PHE A 235 -11.83 12.83 -10.28
CA PHE A 235 -10.48 12.55 -9.79
C PHE A 235 -9.96 13.76 -9.00
N VAL A 236 -9.47 13.53 -7.79
CA VAL A 236 -8.89 14.59 -6.95
C VAL A 236 -7.49 14.22 -6.55
N LYS A 237 -6.58 15.18 -6.70
CA LYS A 237 -5.23 15.13 -6.14
C LYS A 237 -5.14 16.05 -4.93
N THR A 238 -4.68 15.51 -3.81
CA THR A 238 -4.41 16.28 -2.60
C THR A 238 -2.93 16.18 -2.22
N PRO A 239 -2.46 16.92 -1.20
CA PRO A 239 -1.10 16.77 -0.70
C PRO A 239 -0.78 15.36 -0.18
N ASN A 240 -1.76 14.65 0.40
CA ASN A 240 -1.52 13.38 1.09
C ASN A 240 -2.22 12.17 0.46
N TYR A 241 -3.14 12.36 -0.49
CA TYR A 241 -3.80 11.25 -1.18
C TYR A 241 -4.25 11.60 -2.60
N VAL A 242 -4.56 10.57 -3.36
CA VAL A 242 -5.35 10.68 -4.59
C VAL A 242 -6.63 9.91 -4.40
N GLN A 243 -7.71 10.37 -5.02
CA GLN A 243 -8.92 9.57 -5.12
C GLN A 243 -9.56 9.68 -6.49
N VAL A 244 -10.23 8.60 -6.89
CA VAL A 244 -11.13 8.57 -8.02
C VAL A 244 -12.50 8.10 -7.53
N THR A 245 -13.53 8.84 -7.89
CA THR A 245 -14.91 8.62 -7.44
C THR A 245 -15.84 8.71 -8.63
N GLY A 246 -16.99 8.06 -8.58
CA GLY A 246 -17.93 8.17 -9.68
C GLY A 246 -19.09 7.20 -9.63
N VAL A 247 -19.85 7.21 -10.72
CA VAL A 247 -21.06 6.42 -10.90
C VAL A 247 -21.04 5.72 -12.25
N GLY A 248 -21.75 4.60 -12.36
CA GLY A 248 -21.66 3.73 -13.51
C GLY A 248 -22.68 2.61 -13.57
N ASP A 249 -22.42 1.70 -14.50
CA ASP A 249 -23.03 0.38 -14.64
C ASP A 249 -21.91 -0.65 -14.44
N PHE A 250 -21.72 -1.06 -13.18
CA PHE A 250 -20.63 -1.94 -12.77
C PHE A 250 -21.02 -3.42 -12.81
N THR A 251 -22.24 -3.75 -13.26
CA THR A 251 -22.53 -5.13 -13.67
C THR A 251 -21.67 -5.55 -14.86
N LYS A 252 -21.16 -4.58 -15.63
CA LYS A 252 -20.14 -4.77 -16.67
C LYS A 252 -18.74 -5.13 -16.14
N LEU A 253 -18.51 -4.98 -14.83
CA LEU A 253 -17.31 -5.41 -14.12
C LEU A 253 -17.58 -6.69 -13.31
N ASN A 254 -18.61 -7.45 -13.70
CA ASN A 254 -19.08 -8.69 -13.08
C ASN A 254 -19.82 -8.55 -11.74
N ILE A 255 -20.06 -7.33 -11.24
CA ILE A 255 -20.82 -7.13 -9.99
C ILE A 255 -22.29 -7.51 -10.19
N LEU A 256 -22.88 -8.17 -9.21
CA LEU A 256 -24.29 -8.51 -9.22
C LEU A 256 -25.17 -7.25 -9.24
N LYS A 257 -26.19 -7.22 -10.08
CA LYS A 257 -27.16 -6.13 -10.09
C LYS A 257 -27.89 -6.05 -8.74
N GLY A 258 -28.00 -4.87 -8.18
CA GLY A 258 -28.59 -4.61 -6.86
C GLY A 258 -27.64 -4.85 -5.69
N ASP A 259 -26.37 -5.19 -5.95
CA ASP A 259 -25.35 -5.27 -4.90
C ASP A 259 -25.12 -3.89 -4.28
N ALA A 260 -25.24 -3.83 -2.95
CA ALA A 260 -25.05 -2.61 -2.16
C ALA A 260 -23.57 -2.19 -2.09
N GLY A 261 -22.66 -3.10 -2.43
CA GLY A 261 -21.23 -2.87 -2.48
C GLY A 261 -20.47 -3.48 -1.30
N GLY A 262 -19.14 -3.30 -1.33
CA GLY A 262 -18.21 -3.82 -0.34
C GLY A 262 -16.93 -3.01 -0.30
N GLU A 263 -16.19 -3.13 0.79
CA GLU A 263 -14.90 -2.46 1.00
C GLU A 263 -13.76 -3.39 0.57
N LEU A 264 -12.80 -2.82 -0.14
CA LEU A 264 -11.55 -3.48 -0.49
C LEU A 264 -10.39 -2.61 -0.04
N ASP A 265 -9.42 -3.20 0.64
CA ASP A 265 -8.29 -2.47 1.22
C ASP A 265 -7.03 -3.37 1.37
N ASN A 266 -5.94 -2.77 1.85
CA ASN A 266 -4.63 -3.42 2.00
C ASN A 266 -4.49 -4.34 3.22
N ARG A 267 -5.49 -4.41 4.09
CA ARG A 267 -5.47 -5.16 5.36
C ARG A 267 -6.58 -6.20 5.45
N GLY A 268 -7.82 -5.88 5.08
CA GLY A 268 -8.98 -6.73 5.26
C GLY A 268 -9.19 -7.20 6.71
N ALA A 269 -10.28 -7.91 6.96
CA ALA A 269 -10.61 -8.38 8.32
C ALA A 269 -9.57 -9.35 8.92
N ASP A 270 -8.87 -10.13 8.09
CA ASP A 270 -7.88 -11.13 8.52
C ASP A 270 -6.42 -10.61 8.51
N GLY A 271 -6.19 -9.38 8.04
CA GLY A 271 -4.86 -8.78 7.90
C GLY A 271 -4.10 -9.14 6.62
N ARG A 272 -4.75 -9.76 5.62
CA ARG A 272 -4.14 -10.15 4.33
C ARG A 272 -4.47 -9.22 3.16
N GLY A 273 -5.37 -8.27 3.34
CA GLY A 273 -5.95 -7.44 2.30
C GLY A 273 -7.00 -8.18 1.47
N ASN A 274 -7.85 -7.39 0.83
CA ASN A 274 -8.94 -7.83 -0.02
C ASN A 274 -9.01 -6.86 -1.23
N PRO A 275 -8.43 -7.20 -2.40
CA PRO A 275 -7.88 -8.49 -2.75
C PRO A 275 -6.57 -8.81 -2.04
N SER A 276 -6.45 -10.07 -1.62
CA SER A 276 -5.26 -10.57 -0.95
C SER A 276 -4.06 -10.49 -1.89
N GLY A 277 -3.01 -9.78 -1.48
CA GLY A 277 -1.81 -9.54 -2.30
C GLY A 277 -1.99 -8.51 -3.42
N GLY A 278 -3.11 -7.78 -3.43
CA GLY A 278 -3.34 -6.65 -4.32
C GLY A 278 -2.35 -5.51 -4.06
N LEU A 279 -1.81 -4.93 -5.14
CA LEU A 279 -0.84 -3.84 -5.06
C LEU A 279 -1.35 -2.62 -5.82
N VAL A 280 -1.30 -1.45 -5.20
CA VAL A 280 -1.77 -0.19 -5.79
C VAL A 280 -0.59 0.70 -6.13
N TYR A 281 -0.59 1.25 -7.35
CA TYR A 281 0.46 2.12 -7.84
C TYR A 281 -0.09 3.44 -8.34
N GLY A 282 0.74 4.48 -8.36
CA GLY A 282 0.41 5.69 -9.08
C GLY A 282 1.61 6.59 -9.32
N ASN A 283 1.39 7.62 -10.13
CA ASN A 283 2.42 8.56 -10.56
C ASN A 283 2.39 9.90 -9.82
N THR A 284 1.35 10.14 -9.01
CA THR A 284 1.10 11.46 -8.40
C THR A 284 2.14 11.86 -7.37
N PHE A 285 2.54 10.92 -6.53
CA PHE A 285 3.54 11.12 -5.46
C PHE A 285 4.95 10.63 -5.86
N GLY A 286 5.13 10.28 -7.14
CA GLY A 286 6.38 9.76 -7.69
C GLY A 286 6.09 8.74 -8.78
N ASN A 287 6.98 8.60 -9.76
CA ASN A 287 6.75 7.74 -10.93
C ASN A 287 6.72 6.24 -10.57
N GLY A 288 5.57 5.59 -10.75
CA GLY A 288 5.38 4.17 -10.43
C GLY A 288 5.50 3.85 -8.94
N THR A 289 5.12 4.80 -8.08
CA THR A 289 5.18 4.64 -6.62
C THR A 289 4.09 3.68 -6.16
N GLN A 290 4.43 2.76 -5.26
CA GLN A 290 3.42 1.95 -4.58
C GLN A 290 2.70 2.79 -3.52
N TYR A 291 1.37 2.75 -3.52
CA TYR A 291 0.55 3.32 -2.46
C TYR A 291 0.18 2.20 -1.50
N HIS A 292 0.70 2.30 -0.28
CA HIS A 292 0.65 1.22 0.71
C HIS A 292 -0.65 1.22 1.50
N GLU A 293 -1.24 2.39 1.73
CA GLU A 293 -2.54 2.53 2.37
C GLU A 293 -3.54 3.01 1.32
N TRP A 294 -4.62 2.25 1.17
CA TRP A 294 -5.67 2.53 0.22
C TRP A 294 -6.95 1.83 0.65
N THR A 295 -8.09 2.41 0.29
CA THR A 295 -9.42 1.83 0.50
C THR A 295 -10.27 2.14 -0.72
N THR A 296 -11.10 1.19 -1.13
CA THR A 296 -12.07 1.37 -2.21
C THR A 296 -13.39 0.73 -1.86
N PHE A 297 -14.47 1.40 -2.22
CA PHE A 297 -15.80 0.83 -2.19
C PHE A 297 -16.34 0.82 -3.61
N ILE A 298 -17.03 -0.26 -3.96
CA ILE A 298 -17.71 -0.38 -5.24
C ILE A 298 -19.02 -1.13 -5.05
N SER A 299 -20.09 -0.61 -5.64
CA SER A 299 -21.40 -1.23 -5.74
C SER A 299 -21.74 -1.51 -7.21
N ASP A 300 -22.97 -1.94 -7.50
CA ASP A 300 -23.40 -2.11 -8.88
C ASP A 300 -23.45 -0.79 -9.70
N ASN A 301 -23.44 0.37 -9.03
CA ASN A 301 -23.65 1.67 -9.67
C ASN A 301 -22.76 2.82 -9.16
N GLN A 302 -22.01 2.65 -8.09
CA GLN A 302 -21.14 3.68 -7.49
C GLN A 302 -19.77 3.11 -7.18
N PHE A 303 -18.73 3.93 -7.27
CA PHE A 303 -17.40 3.55 -6.80
C PHE A 303 -16.63 4.73 -6.24
N CYS A 304 -15.68 4.43 -5.38
CA CYS A 304 -14.71 5.36 -4.84
C CYS A 304 -13.45 4.60 -4.48
N PHE A 305 -12.29 5.16 -4.81
CA PHE A 305 -11.00 4.55 -4.54
C PHE A 305 -10.04 5.66 -4.12
N ARG A 306 -9.55 5.60 -2.89
CA ARG A 306 -8.55 6.52 -2.35
C ARG A 306 -7.26 5.77 -2.04
N ALA A 307 -6.13 6.39 -2.35
CA ALA A 307 -4.82 5.90 -1.98
C ALA A 307 -3.98 7.02 -1.35
N CYS A 308 -3.40 6.71 -0.20
CA CYS A 308 -2.83 7.68 0.72
C CYS A 308 -1.32 7.49 0.90
N THR A 309 -0.64 8.58 1.22
CA THR A 309 0.80 8.63 1.46
C THR A 309 1.12 9.50 2.66
N GLY A 310 2.38 9.41 3.12
CA GLY A 310 2.87 10.19 4.25
C GLY A 310 2.48 9.61 5.61
N GLY A 311 2.83 10.35 6.66
CA GLY A 311 2.72 9.87 8.04
C GLY A 311 1.30 9.64 8.55
N ASP A 312 0.29 10.16 7.85
CA ASP A 312 -1.13 10.01 8.17
C ASP A 312 -1.86 9.09 7.18
N ALA A 313 -1.14 8.31 6.38
CA ALA A 313 -1.73 7.49 5.32
C ALA A 313 -2.80 6.51 5.85
N THR A 314 -2.56 5.86 6.99
CA THR A 314 -3.52 4.93 7.63
C THR A 314 -4.77 5.64 8.16
N VAL A 315 -4.66 6.92 8.50
CA VAL A 315 -5.76 7.75 9.00
C VAL A 315 -6.60 8.29 7.84
N ASN A 316 -5.94 8.67 6.75
CA ASN A 316 -6.60 9.22 5.55
C ASN A 316 -7.25 8.14 4.66
N CYS A 317 -6.76 6.90 4.75
CA CYS A 317 -7.27 5.70 4.08
C CYS A 317 -7.60 4.64 5.15
N ASN A 318 -8.49 4.98 6.07
CA ASN A 318 -8.94 4.08 7.10
C ASN A 318 -9.82 2.96 6.51
N HIS A 319 -9.83 1.79 7.15
CA HIS A 319 -10.41 0.52 6.67
C HIS A 319 -11.29 -0.17 7.74
N ILE A 320 -11.89 0.63 8.62
CA ILE A 320 -12.73 0.13 9.73
C ILE A 320 -14.20 0.54 9.59
N TYR A 321 -14.58 1.09 8.44
CA TYR A 321 -15.89 1.70 8.18
C TYR A 321 -16.59 1.06 6.97
N ASP A 322 -16.45 -0.27 6.90
CA ASP A 322 -16.77 -1.14 5.78
C ASP A 322 -18.22 -1.05 5.30
N ILE A 323 -19.17 -0.69 6.18
CA ILE A 323 -20.60 -0.63 5.82
C ILE A 323 -21.10 0.78 5.50
N MET A 324 -20.22 1.78 5.55
CA MET A 324 -20.61 3.18 5.39
C MET A 324 -20.69 3.64 3.93
N GLY A 325 -20.00 2.94 3.02
CA GLY A 325 -20.02 3.20 1.58
C GLY A 325 -19.30 4.49 1.15
N CYS A 326 -19.39 4.80 -0.13
CA CYS A 326 -18.60 5.85 -0.76
C CYS A 326 -18.90 7.26 -0.27
N ASP A 327 -20.17 7.64 -0.18
CA ASP A 327 -20.56 9.01 0.18
C ASP A 327 -20.12 9.39 1.60
N TRP A 328 -19.99 8.40 2.49
CA TRP A 328 -19.56 8.62 3.87
C TRP A 328 -18.04 8.52 4.04
N ASN A 329 -17.39 7.51 3.47
CA ASN A 329 -15.93 7.31 3.62
C ASN A 329 -15.09 8.24 2.73
N ILE A 330 -15.56 8.50 1.51
CA ILE A 330 -14.82 9.27 0.49
C ILE A 330 -15.78 10.31 -0.10
N PRO A 331 -16.17 11.35 0.66
CA PRO A 331 -17.08 12.38 0.16
C PRO A 331 -16.47 13.10 -1.04
N ALA A 332 -17.25 13.27 -2.11
CA ALA A 332 -16.80 13.83 -3.38
C ALA A 332 -17.98 14.17 -4.32
N ASN A 333 -17.66 14.63 -5.53
CA ASN A 333 -18.64 14.78 -6.60
C ASN A 333 -18.94 13.41 -7.28
N TYR A 334 -20.13 12.87 -7.06
CA TYR A 334 -20.63 11.63 -7.68
C TYR A 334 -21.61 11.87 -8.85
N LYS A 335 -21.64 13.09 -9.42
CA LYS A 335 -22.64 13.46 -10.42
C LYS A 335 -22.44 12.73 -11.75
N ALA A 336 -23.49 12.05 -12.23
CA ALA A 336 -23.52 11.48 -13.57
C ALA A 336 -23.36 12.57 -14.66
N GLY A 337 -22.64 12.23 -15.72
CA GLY A 337 -22.30 13.13 -16.82
C GLY A 337 -21.12 14.06 -16.54
N VAL A 338 -20.58 14.08 -15.32
CA VAL A 338 -19.38 14.85 -14.98
C VAL A 338 -18.16 13.95 -15.08
N PHE A 339 -17.19 14.40 -15.87
CA PHE A 339 -15.86 13.80 -15.98
C PHE A 339 -14.86 14.91 -15.74
N GLU A 340 -14.13 14.86 -14.63
CA GLU A 340 -13.22 15.94 -14.27
C GLU A 340 -12.03 15.47 -13.42
N THR A 341 -10.99 16.29 -13.45
CA THR A 341 -9.81 16.18 -12.58
C THR A 341 -9.63 17.51 -11.85
N CYS A 342 -9.44 17.44 -10.53
CA CYS A 342 -9.29 18.60 -9.66
C CYS A 342 -8.04 18.46 -8.78
N ASP A 343 -7.53 19.60 -8.32
CA ASP A 343 -6.73 19.66 -7.10
C ASP A 343 -7.70 19.75 -5.90
N GLY A 344 -7.32 19.27 -4.74
CA GLY A 344 -8.15 19.35 -3.54
C GLY A 344 -7.35 19.44 -2.26
N ASP A 345 -8.01 19.95 -1.23
CA ASP A 345 -7.49 19.89 0.14
C ASP A 345 -7.66 18.48 0.70
N ASN A 346 -6.96 18.18 1.80
CA ASN A 346 -7.20 16.93 2.51
C ASN A 346 -8.56 16.98 3.22
N ASP A 347 -9.32 15.89 3.11
CA ASP A 347 -10.53 15.67 3.88
C ASP A 347 -10.25 15.54 5.37
N LEU A 348 -11.30 15.74 6.16
CA LEU A 348 -11.32 15.29 7.54
C LEU A 348 -11.19 13.76 7.58
N PRO A 349 -10.36 13.20 8.49
CA PRO A 349 -10.23 11.76 8.62
C PRO A 349 -11.56 11.05 8.90
N MET A 350 -11.74 9.87 8.33
CA MET A 350 -12.97 9.09 8.50
C MET A 350 -13.28 8.85 9.99
N GLY A 351 -14.51 9.20 10.37
CA GLY A 351 -15.03 9.04 11.73
C GLY A 351 -14.52 10.05 12.76
N VAL A 352 -13.73 11.06 12.37
CA VAL A 352 -13.21 12.07 13.31
C VAL A 352 -14.08 13.33 13.31
N TYR A 353 -14.83 13.54 14.39
CA TYR A 353 -15.72 14.68 14.57
C TYR A 353 -15.21 15.58 15.69
N GLY A 354 -14.46 16.62 15.30
CA GLY A 354 -13.80 17.52 16.24
C GLY A 354 -12.70 16.78 17.02
N THR A 355 -12.89 16.64 18.33
CA THR A 355 -11.98 15.89 19.22
C THR A 355 -12.44 14.45 19.49
N SER A 356 -13.57 14.04 18.90
CA SER A 356 -14.15 12.71 19.11
C SER A 356 -13.95 11.81 17.89
N THR A 357 -13.87 10.50 18.14
CA THR A 357 -13.87 9.47 17.09
C THR A 357 -15.11 8.62 17.23
N TRP A 358 -15.88 8.53 16.16
CA TRP A 358 -17.02 7.62 16.04
C TRP A 358 -16.53 6.29 15.46
N TYR A 359 -17.13 5.19 15.92
CA TYR A 359 -16.82 3.84 15.44
C TYR A 359 -18.08 3.19 14.87
N GLN A 360 -17.90 2.44 13.79
CA GLN A 360 -18.99 1.73 13.11
C GLN A 360 -19.84 0.89 14.08
N GLY A 361 -21.15 0.95 13.91
CA GLY A 361 -22.13 0.23 14.75
C GLY A 361 -22.65 1.03 15.95
N VAL A 362 -22.05 2.17 16.30
CA VAL A 362 -22.52 3.05 17.38
C VAL A 362 -23.63 3.99 16.88
N LYS A 363 -24.73 4.12 17.63
CA LYS A 363 -25.86 5.01 17.30
C LYS A 363 -25.89 6.27 18.17
N PRO A 364 -26.31 7.44 17.62
CA PRO A 364 -26.66 7.66 16.22
C PRO A 364 -25.42 7.67 15.32
N THR A 365 -25.54 7.13 14.11
CA THR A 365 -24.52 7.26 13.07
C THR A 365 -24.45 8.74 12.65
N PRO A 366 -23.29 9.40 12.73
CA PRO A 366 -23.14 10.79 12.33
C PRO A 366 -23.24 10.94 10.80
N ALA A 367 -23.60 12.14 10.37
CA ALA A 367 -23.58 12.49 8.95
C ALA A 367 -22.15 12.37 8.37
N ALA A 368 -22.06 12.07 7.08
CA ALA A 368 -20.80 12.11 6.36
C ALA A 368 -20.12 13.48 6.52
N HIS A 369 -18.78 13.50 6.51
CA HIS A 369 -18.07 14.76 6.38
C HIS A 369 -18.42 15.44 5.04
N PRO A 370 -18.48 16.78 4.99
CA PRO A 370 -18.53 17.47 3.72
C PRO A 370 -17.28 17.13 2.91
N ALA A 371 -17.43 17.02 1.58
CA ALA A 371 -16.27 16.89 0.70
C ALA A 371 -15.36 18.11 0.88
N ALA A 372 -14.05 17.89 0.97
CA ALA A 372 -13.08 18.98 0.98
C ALA A 372 -13.19 19.84 -0.28
N SER A 373 -12.71 21.08 -0.15
CA SER A 373 -12.62 22.02 -1.26
C SER A 373 -11.85 21.40 -2.42
N SER A 374 -12.49 21.44 -3.60
CA SER A 374 -11.85 21.13 -4.87
C SER A 374 -11.59 22.42 -5.64
N SER A 375 -10.47 22.48 -6.35
CA SER A 375 -10.00 23.65 -7.10
C SER A 375 -9.34 23.20 -8.41
N ASN A 376 -9.12 24.14 -9.32
CA ASN A 376 -8.51 23.88 -10.64
C ASN A 376 -9.18 22.74 -11.42
N CYS A 377 -10.47 22.52 -11.21
CA CYS A 377 -11.23 21.44 -11.84
C CYS A 377 -11.26 21.64 -13.35
N LYS A 378 -10.83 20.61 -14.08
CA LYS A 378 -10.78 20.58 -15.54
C LYS A 378 -11.63 19.42 -16.04
N PRO A 379 -12.44 19.63 -17.09
CA PRO A 379 -13.10 18.53 -17.78
C PRO A 379 -12.07 17.47 -18.21
N ALA A 380 -12.36 16.22 -17.90
CA ALA A 380 -11.65 15.06 -18.42
C ALA A 380 -12.42 14.50 -19.62
N PRO A 381 -11.74 13.90 -20.61
CA PRO A 381 -12.43 13.23 -21.70
C PRO A 381 -13.31 12.10 -21.15
N THR A 382 -14.38 11.78 -21.87
CA THR A 382 -15.17 10.58 -21.57
C THR A 382 -14.24 9.37 -21.58
N VAL A 383 -14.29 8.59 -20.49
CA VAL A 383 -13.34 7.51 -20.28
C VAL A 383 -13.65 6.36 -21.22
N SER A 384 -12.68 6.01 -22.05
CA SER A 384 -12.74 4.88 -22.98
C SER A 384 -11.46 4.06 -22.89
N VAL A 385 -11.57 2.78 -23.25
CA VAL A 385 -10.41 1.86 -23.22
C VAL A 385 -9.35 2.36 -24.19
N THR A 386 -8.19 2.74 -23.64
CA THR A 386 -7.05 3.26 -24.42
C THR A 386 -5.74 2.62 -23.96
N PRO A 387 -4.69 2.52 -24.79
CA PRO A 387 -3.41 1.96 -24.35
C PRO A 387 -2.74 2.81 -23.27
N ALA A 388 -2.14 2.17 -22.26
CA ALA A 388 -1.31 2.86 -21.26
C ALA A 388 -0.06 3.45 -21.92
N LYS A 389 0.25 4.72 -21.62
CA LYS A 389 1.50 5.34 -22.04
C LYS A 389 2.66 4.76 -21.23
N ARG A 390 3.56 4.02 -21.87
CA ARG A 390 4.82 3.59 -21.27
C ARG A 390 5.90 4.60 -21.62
N ALA A 391 6.68 5.06 -20.62
CA ALA A 391 7.93 5.74 -20.92
C ALA A 391 8.76 4.79 -21.80
N ALA A 392 9.22 5.26 -22.96
CA ALA A 392 10.07 4.46 -23.81
C ALA A 392 11.28 4.01 -22.97
N HIS A 393 11.51 2.71 -22.85
CA HIS A 393 12.79 2.23 -22.36
C HIS A 393 13.84 2.77 -23.33
N MET A 394 14.57 3.82 -22.93
CA MET A 394 15.86 4.09 -23.53
C MET A 394 16.66 2.81 -23.34
N LYS A 395 16.81 2.04 -24.42
CA LYS A 395 17.77 0.94 -24.47
C LYS A 395 19.10 1.57 -24.06
N ARG A 396 19.58 1.28 -22.85
CA ARG A 396 20.98 1.54 -22.53
C ARG A 396 21.77 0.70 -23.51
N ALA A 397 22.33 1.36 -24.53
CA ALA A 397 23.35 0.77 -25.36
C ALA A 397 24.39 0.19 -24.40
N HIS A 398 24.51 -1.12 -24.38
CA HIS A 398 25.66 -1.73 -23.73
C HIS A 398 26.87 -1.25 -24.52
N PRO A 399 27.86 -0.59 -23.91
CA PRO A 399 29.10 -0.36 -24.61
C PRO A 399 29.63 -1.74 -25.02
N ALA A 400 29.90 -1.89 -26.33
CA ALA A 400 30.49 -3.09 -26.87
C ALA A 400 31.78 -3.39 -26.09
N PHE A 401 31.94 -4.62 -25.62
CA PHE A 401 33.21 -5.09 -25.09
C PHE A 401 34.30 -4.92 -26.18
N PRO A 402 35.41 -4.23 -25.91
CA PRO A 402 36.52 -4.19 -26.85
C PRO A 402 37.18 -5.58 -26.80
N GLY A 403 37.06 -6.37 -27.87
CA GLY A 403 37.82 -7.62 -27.98
C GLY A 403 37.29 -8.73 -28.88
N ALA A 404 36.13 -8.61 -29.52
CA ALA A 404 35.70 -9.62 -30.48
C ALA A 404 36.18 -9.27 -31.90
N THR A 405 37.30 -9.85 -32.32
CA THR A 405 37.71 -9.90 -33.74
C THR A 405 36.83 -10.90 -34.50
N PRO A 406 36.36 -10.58 -35.72
CA PRO A 406 35.50 -11.48 -36.49
C PRO A 406 36.31 -12.55 -37.23
N MET A 407 35.79 -13.78 -37.24
CA MET A 407 35.89 -14.70 -38.38
C MET A 407 34.60 -14.58 -39.20
#